data_AF-A0A1H8FXR3-F1
#
_entry.id   AF-A0A1H8FXR3-F1
#
_cell.length_a   1.000
_cell.length_b   1.000
_cell.length_c   1.000
_cell.angle_alpha   90.00
_cell.angle_beta   90.00
_cell.angle_gamma   90.00
#
_symmetry.space_group_name_H-M   'P 1'
#
loop_
_entity.id
_entity.type
_entity.pdbx_description
1 polymer ?
#
loop_
_entity_poly.entity_id
_entity_poly.type
_entity_poly.pdbx_seq_one_letter_code
_entity_poly.pdbx_strand_id
1 'polypeptide(L)' 'MNASSELNPDEMLRIRHAVMQRQHRDLDEAIKAVEASVNPDQLMLRRLKKQKLVLKERLVNIEDDLIPDIIA' A
#
# COMPACT_ATOMS: atom_id res chain seq x y z
N MET A 1 -28.52 -6.26 22.24
CA MET A 1 -27.60 -5.41 21.45
C MET A 1 -26.34 -5.24 22.27
N ASN A 2 -25.21 -5.75 21.78
CA ASN A 2 -23.82 -5.38 22.10
C ASN A 2 -22.94 -6.56 21.64
N ALA A 3 -22.82 -6.72 20.33
CA ALA A 3 -21.70 -7.46 19.77
C ALA A 3 -20.52 -6.50 19.81
N SER A 4 -19.64 -6.69 20.79
CA SER A 4 -18.35 -6.01 20.87
C SER A 4 -17.68 -6.10 19.50
N SER A 5 -17.44 -4.94 18.90
CA SER A 5 -16.75 -4.81 17.62
C SER A 5 -15.25 -5.04 17.85
N GLU A 6 -14.88 -6.25 18.26
CA GLU A 6 -13.51 -6.72 18.14
C GLU A 6 -13.34 -7.14 16.67
N LEU A 7 -12.88 -6.21 15.85
CA LEU A 7 -12.38 -6.55 14.52
C LEU A 7 -11.29 -7.61 14.71
N ASN A 8 -11.46 -8.77 14.08
CA ASN A 8 -10.46 -9.82 14.15
C ASN A 8 -9.11 -9.25 13.67
N PRO A 9 -7.98 -9.60 14.30
CA PRO A 9 -6.66 -9.12 13.87
C PRO A 9 -6.42 -9.30 12.37
N ASP A 10 -6.90 -10.39 11.79
CA ASP A 10 -6.79 -10.69 10.36
C ASP A 10 -7.65 -9.77 9.49
N GLU A 11 -8.85 -9.40 9.95
CA GLU A 11 -9.70 -8.42 9.28
C GLU A 11 -9.04 -7.04 9.28
N MET A 12 -8.39 -6.66 10.39
CA MET A 12 -7.62 -5.42 10.48
C MET A 12 -6.43 -5.42 9.51
N LEU A 13 -5.70 -6.54 9.42
CA LEU A 13 -4.60 -6.70 8.47
C LEU A 13 -5.08 -6.62 7.02
N ARG A 14 -6.21 -7.25 6.68
CA ARG A 14 -6.83 -7.17 5.34
C ARG A 14 -7.27 -5.75 4.98
N ILE A 15 -7.88 -5.02 5.91
CA ILE A 15 -8.27 -3.62 5.70
C ILE A 15 -7.02 -2.76 5.45
N ARG A 16 -6.00 -2.92 6.28
CA ARG A 16 -4.73 -2.19 6.13
C ARG A 16 -4.05 -2.49 4.81
N HIS A 17 -4.02 -3.76 4.40
CA HIS A 17 -3.50 -4.20 3.11
C HIS A 17 -4.25 -3.54 1.95
N ALA A 18 -5.57 -3.57 1.95
CA ALA A 18 -6.40 -2.94 0.91
C ALA A 18 -6.16 -1.42 0.81
N VAL A 19 -6.04 -0.72 1.95
CA VAL A 19 -5.72 0.71 1.98
C VAL A 19 -4.33 0.97 1.40
N MET A 20 -3.32 0.16 1.77
CA MET A 20 -1.97 0.29 1.24
C MET A 20 -1.90 0.00 -0.27
N GLN A 21 -2.66 -0.98 -0.77
CA GLN A 21 -2.74 -1.25 -2.21
C GLN A 21 -3.33 -0.06 -2.97
N ARG A 22 -4.36 0.59 -2.41
CA ARG A 22 -4.93 1.80 -3.00
C ARG A 22 -3.91 2.94 -3.02
N GLN A 23 -3.26 3.22 -1.89
CA GLN A 23 -2.21 4.25 -1.81
C GLN A 23 -1.06 3.98 -2.80
N HIS A 24 -0.70 2.71 -3.03
CA HIS A 24 0.33 2.34 -3.99
C HIS A 24 -0.10 2.64 -5.43
N ARG A 25 -1.37 2.41 -5.76
CA ARG A 25 -1.95 2.79 -7.07
C ARG A 25 -1.97 4.30 -7.26
N ASP A 26 -2.37 5.04 -6.23
CA ASP A 26 -2.41 6.51 -6.26
C ASP A 26 -0.99 7.09 -6.47
N LEU A 27 0.03 6.50 -5.83
CA LEU A 27 1.43 6.87 -6.06
C LEU A 27 1.87 6.57 -7.49
N ASP A 28 1.38 5.49 -8.10
CA ASP A 28 1.67 5.15 -9.49
C ASP A 28 1.09 6.18 -10.46
N GLU A 29 -0.15 6.61 -10.23
CA GLU A 29 -0.80 7.66 -11.01
C GLU A 29 -0.07 9.00 -10.84
N ALA A 30 0.32 9.34 -9.62
CA ALA A 30 1.10 10.55 -9.34
C ALA A 30 2.47 10.54 -10.05
N ILE A 31 3.18 9.41 -10.05
CA ILE A 31 4.45 9.27 -10.78
C ILE A 31 4.22 9.49 -12.28
N LYS A 32 3.22 8.83 -12.87
CA LYS A 32 2.88 9.00 -14.29
C LYS A 32 2.54 10.45 -14.64
N ALA A 33 1.78 11.13 -13.79
CA ALA A 33 1.43 12.54 -13.99
C ALA A 33 2.67 13.45 -13.99
N VAL A 34 3.62 13.23 -13.07
CA VAL A 34 4.86 14.00 -13.04
C VAL A 34 5.76 13.66 -14.23
N GLU A 35 5.87 12.39 -14.61
CA GLU A 35 6.64 11.96 -15.79
C GLU A 35 6.09 12.50 -17.11
N ALA A 36 4.76 12.69 -17.20
CA ALA A 36 4.09 13.26 -18.37
C ALA A 36 4.19 14.79 -18.47
N SER A 37 4.71 15.47 -17.44
CA SER A 37 4.86 16.93 -17.46
C SER A 37 5.98 17.38 -18.40
N VAL A 38 5.87 18.58 -18.97
CA VAL A 38 6.85 19.15 -19.91
C VAL A 38 8.25 19.28 -19.30
N ASN A 39 8.32 19.53 -17.98
CA ASN A 39 9.56 19.60 -17.21
C ASN A 39 9.39 18.75 -15.93
N PRO A 40 9.67 17.44 -15.98
CA PRO A 40 9.48 16.57 -14.84
C PRO A 40 10.46 16.91 -13.71
N ASP A 41 9.92 17.17 -12.52
CA ASP A 41 10.72 17.35 -11.31
C ASP A 41 11.35 16.00 -10.90
N GLN A 42 12.63 15.85 -11.24
CA GLN A 42 13.41 14.65 -10.96
C GLN A 42 13.54 14.35 -9.46
N LEU A 43 13.55 15.38 -8.60
CA LEU A 43 13.63 15.20 -7.16
C LEU A 43 12.29 14.68 -6.62
N MET A 44 11.18 15.22 -7.11
CA MET A 44 9.83 14.75 -6.79
C MET A 44 9.64 13.30 -7.26
N LEU A 45 10.04 12.97 -8.49
CA LEU A 45 9.98 11.59 -9.01
C LEU A 45 10.76 10.61 -8.14
N ARG A 46 11.99 10.95 -7.75
CA ARG A 46 12.80 10.11 -6.85
C ARG A 46 12.11 9.90 -5.49
N ARG A 47 11.49 10.94 -4.93
CA ARG A 47 10.74 10.85 -3.67
C ARG A 47 9.52 9.94 -3.81
N LEU A 48 8.71 10.12 -4.85
CA LEU A 48 7.53 9.29 -5.11
C LEU A 48 7.89 7.83 -5.34
N LYS A 49 8.91 7.56 -6.17
CA LYS A 49 9.40 6.19 -6.40
C LYS A 49 9.92 5.53 -5.12
N LYS A 50 10.60 6.28 -4.25
CA LYS A 50 11.03 5.78 -2.93
C LYS A 50 9.84 5.46 -2.03
N GLN A 51 8.84 6.34 -1.96
CA GLN A 51 7.62 6.09 -1.19
C GLN A 51 6.88 4.86 -1.70
N LYS A 52 6.76 4.71 -3.02
CA LYS A 52 6.15 3.55 -3.66
C LYS A 52 6.89 2.26 -3.31
N LEU A 53 8.23 2.27 -3.34
CA LEU A 53 9.05 1.11 -2.96
C LEU A 53 8.80 0.70 -1.50
N VAL A 54 8.84 1.65 -0.56
CA VAL A 54 8.59 1.37 0.86
C VAL A 54 7.18 0.83 1.08
N LEU A 55 6.19 1.34 0.34
CA LEU A 55 4.82 0.86 0.43
C LEU A 55 4.67 -0.56 -0.12
N LYS A 56 5.37 -0.88 -1.21
CA LYS A 56 5.46 -2.24 -1.76
C LYS A 56 6.10 -3.21 -0.75
N GLU A 57 7.20 -2.84 -0.10
CA GLU A 57 7.84 -3.67 0.93
C GLU A 57 6.88 -3.95 2.10
N ARG A 58 6.14 -2.94 2.54
CA ARG A 58 5.12 -3.12 3.60
C ARG A 58 3.96 -4.01 3.15
N LEU A 59 3.53 -3.91 1.89
CA LEU A 59 2.51 -4.78 1.33
C LEU A 59 2.96 -6.24 1.34
N VAL A 60 4.19 -6.51 0.89
CA VAL A 60 4.77 -7.86 0.91
C VAL A 60 4.84 -8.40 2.33
N ASN A 61 5.31 -7.60 3.30
CA ASN A 61 5.35 -8.06 4.70
C ASN A 61 3.96 -8.39 5.27
N ILE A 62 2.94 -7.59 4.95
CA ILE A 62 1.56 -7.87 5.40
C ILE A 62 0.98 -9.09 4.66
N GLU A 63 1.31 -9.26 3.38
CA GLU A 63 0.96 -10.48 2.64
C GLU A 63 1.62 -11.69 3.28
N ASP A 64 2.91 -11.62 3.63
CA ASP A 64 3.64 -12.68 4.31
C ASP A 64 3.07 -12.98 5.71
N ASP A 65 2.54 -11.99 6.42
CA ASP A 65 1.85 -12.17 7.71
C ASP A 65 0.43 -12.76 7.55
N LEU A 66 -0.23 -12.53 6.40
CA LEU A 66 -1.56 -13.08 6.07
C LEU A 66 -1.48 -14.48 5.41
N ILE A 67 -0.41 -14.78 4.69
CA ILE A 67 -0.15 -16.06 3.99
C ILE A 67 0.03 -17.28 4.92
N PRO A 68 0.52 -17.22 6.19
CA PRO A 68 0.55 -18.39 7.06
C PRO A 68 -0.81 -19.08 7.22
N ASP A 69 -1.91 -18.35 7.03
CA ASP A 69 -3.29 -18.85 7.11
C ASP A 69 -3.85 -19.39 5.77
N ILE A 70 -3.12 -19.24 4.66
CA ILE A 70 -3.58 -19.61 3.30
C ILE A 70 -2.99 -20.97 2.84
N ILE A 71 -1.95 -21.46 3.53
CA ILE A 71 -1.26 -22.74 3.23
C ILE A 71 -1.27 -23.70 4.45
N ALA A 72 -2.12 -23.45 5.45
CA ALA A 72 -2.33 -24.33 6.61
C ALA A 72 -3.57 -25.24 6.43
#